data_AF-S3D9I9-F1
#
_entry.id   AF-S3D9I9-F1
#
_cell.length_a   1.000
_cell.length_b   1.000
_cell.length_c   1.000
_cell.angle_alpha   90.00
_cell.angle_beta   90.00
_cell.angle_gamma   90.00
#
_symmetry.space_group_name_H-M   'P 1'
#
loop_
_entity.id
_entity.type
_entity.pdbx_description
1 polymer ?
#
loop_
_entity_poly.entity_id
_entity_poly.type
_entity_poly.pdbx_seq_one_letter_code
_entity_poly.pdbx_strand_id
1 'polypeptide(L)'
;MIGHLPIPLGRKTVITPQEKTTAKQLVHTMGYGTCRDSVFKWTLYWRLLSDLRLKGAISLLLYRSSEFKMYFFRYTKGLDTLLLWNYIFNFPLEQLRSRVIAKEEGDFSGKCEIEDRRVFKRLRTTRSGAWADDLSGWNNDETEYKNFLANHSVTATSGKSNKHVLRHGIKGKLTTNKSVFVAIVPYEGESEKRVIGNKPASTKLYSISPLVSVTLGDFLGIFSRRLRYVDQKPLKAITGPVPGLWLDHLEIPGKLNQMKVAKRGEKSNVCLAWEGVNEAKEEKSFCQYWRVLVVATREIMPFDQLIRPS
;
A
#
# COMPACT_ATOMS: atom_id res chain seq x y z
N MET A 1 -54.15 6.97 47.89
CA MET A 1 -52.99 6.08 47.72
C MET A 1 -52.38 6.35 46.34
N ILE A 2 -51.25 7.04 46.30
CA ILE A 2 -50.50 7.28 45.06
C ILE A 2 -49.60 6.06 44.89
N GLY A 3 -49.75 5.35 43.76
CA GLY A 3 -49.07 4.09 43.47
C GLY A 3 -47.55 4.21 43.44
N HIS A 4 -46.88 3.10 43.73
CA HIS A 4 -45.42 2.99 43.71
C HIS A 4 -44.85 3.50 42.39
N LEU A 5 -43.91 4.46 42.47
CA LEU A 5 -43.08 4.88 41.35
C LEU A 5 -42.36 3.65 40.76
N PRO A 6 -42.23 3.55 39.43
CA PRO A 6 -41.55 2.43 38.80
C PRO A 6 -40.11 2.37 39.31
N ILE A 7 -39.69 1.18 39.74
CA ILE A 7 -38.30 0.91 40.10
C ILE A 7 -37.45 1.29 38.87
N PRO A 8 -36.48 2.20 38.99
CA PRO A 8 -35.62 2.54 37.87
C PRO A 8 -34.90 1.24 37.48
N LEU A 9 -35.14 0.78 36.26
CA LEU A 9 -34.34 -0.27 35.63
C LEU A 9 -32.90 0.26 35.61
N GLY A 10 -32.11 -0.10 36.63
CA GLY A 10 -30.70 0.24 36.70
C GLY A 10 -30.04 -0.16 35.39
N ARG A 11 -29.03 0.61 34.95
CA ARG A 11 -28.22 0.28 33.77
C ARG A 11 -27.92 -1.22 33.80
N LYS A 12 -28.49 -1.98 32.86
CA LYS A 12 -28.16 -3.40 32.66
C LYS A 12 -26.67 -3.45 32.33
N THR A 13 -25.83 -3.56 33.35
CA THR A 13 -24.40 -3.75 33.14
C THR A 13 -24.24 -5.18 32.67
N VAL A 14 -24.02 -5.34 31.37
CA VAL A 14 -23.78 -6.62 30.68
C VAL A 14 -22.53 -7.35 31.23
N ILE A 15 -21.84 -6.81 32.24
CA ILE A 15 -20.57 -7.28 32.80
C ILE A 15 -20.83 -8.23 33.96
N THR A 16 -20.30 -9.45 33.86
CA THR A 16 -20.42 -10.46 34.92
C THR A 16 -19.55 -10.10 36.13
N PRO A 17 -19.90 -10.57 37.34
CA PRO A 17 -19.06 -10.40 38.53
C PRO A 17 -17.62 -10.94 38.33
N GLN A 18 -17.48 -12.04 37.60
CA GLN A 18 -16.18 -12.66 37.35
C GLN A 18 -15.30 -11.79 36.44
N GLU A 19 -15.84 -11.26 35.35
CA GLU A 19 -15.12 -10.31 34.48
C GLU A 19 -14.69 -9.05 35.25
N LYS A 20 -15.52 -8.57 36.18
CA LYS A 20 -15.19 -7.42 37.03
C LYS A 20 -14.03 -7.72 37.99
N THR A 21 -13.97 -8.93 38.55
CA THR A 21 -12.89 -9.36 39.43
C THR A 21 -11.57 -9.51 38.67
N THR A 22 -11.61 -10.20 37.52
CA THR A 22 -10.45 -10.32 36.62
C THR A 22 -9.98 -8.94 36.13
N ALA A 23 -10.93 -8.04 35.83
CA ALA A 23 -10.62 -6.65 35.48
C ALA A 23 -9.88 -5.89 36.56
N LYS A 24 -10.35 -5.97 37.81
CA LYS A 24 -9.67 -5.35 38.95
C LYS A 24 -8.24 -5.85 39.11
N GLN A 25 -8.02 -7.16 39.03
CA GLN A 25 -6.69 -7.75 39.17
C GLN A 25 -5.75 -7.23 38.07
N LEU A 26 -6.18 -7.28 36.81
CA LEU A 26 -5.31 -6.90 35.69
C LEU A 26 -5.10 -5.38 35.60
N VAL A 27 -6.10 -4.53 35.93
CA VAL A 27 -5.93 -3.06 36.03
C VAL A 27 -4.90 -2.72 37.10
N HIS A 28 -4.95 -3.41 38.24
CA HIS A 28 -3.98 -3.25 39.32
C HIS A 28 -2.57 -3.69 38.90
N THR A 29 -2.43 -4.86 38.27
CA THR A 29 -1.14 -5.36 37.77
C THR A 29 -0.50 -4.44 36.72
N MET A 30 -1.31 -3.78 35.89
CA MET A 30 -0.81 -2.83 34.88
C MET A 30 -0.51 -1.42 35.43
N GLY A 31 -0.66 -1.18 36.74
CA GLY A 31 -0.39 0.12 37.35
C GLY A 31 -1.44 1.20 37.02
N TYR A 32 -2.61 0.82 36.52
CA TYR A 32 -3.72 1.76 36.31
C TYR A 32 -4.51 1.95 37.62
N GLY A 33 -5.10 3.13 37.82
CA GLY A 33 -5.95 3.40 38.99
C GLY A 33 -7.13 2.42 39.06
N THR A 34 -7.42 1.90 40.25
CA THR A 34 -8.46 0.88 40.49
C THR A 34 -9.85 1.48 40.77
N CYS A 35 -10.05 2.76 40.45
CA CYS A 35 -11.35 3.40 40.60
C CYS A 35 -12.42 2.67 39.76
N ARG A 36 -13.68 2.77 40.20
CA ARG A 36 -14.81 2.06 39.59
C ARG A 36 -14.90 2.30 38.08
N ASP A 37 -14.69 3.53 37.64
CA ASP A 37 -14.78 3.92 36.24
C ASP A 37 -13.63 3.36 35.40
N SER A 38 -12.42 3.32 35.96
CA SER A 38 -11.26 2.71 35.33
C SER A 38 -11.47 1.20 35.13
N VAL A 39 -11.89 0.49 36.18
CA VAL A 39 -12.19 -0.94 36.10
C VAL A 39 -13.27 -1.21 35.05
N PHE A 40 -14.36 -0.42 35.05
CA PHE A 40 -15.44 -0.59 34.09
C PHE A 40 -15.00 -0.34 32.65
N LYS A 41 -14.24 0.74 32.40
CA LYS A 41 -13.67 1.08 31.09
C LYS A 41 -12.79 -0.06 30.56
N TRP A 42 -11.87 -0.56 31.38
CA TRP A 42 -10.95 -1.62 30.99
C TRP A 42 -11.67 -2.96 30.79
N THR A 43 -12.68 -3.26 31.59
CA THR A 43 -13.49 -4.47 31.41
C THR A 43 -14.19 -4.49 30.05
N LEU A 44 -14.86 -3.39 29.69
CA LEU A 44 -15.52 -3.26 28.39
C LEU A 44 -14.53 -3.35 27.23
N TYR A 45 -13.36 -2.71 27.38
CA TYR A 45 -12.32 -2.75 26.38
C TYR A 45 -11.80 -4.17 26.13
N TRP A 46 -11.49 -4.95 27.17
CA TRP A 46 -10.99 -6.32 26.97
C TRP A 46 -12.05 -7.28 26.47
N ARG A 47 -13.30 -7.12 26.89
CA ARG A 47 -14.40 -7.87 26.29
C ARG A 47 -14.45 -7.62 24.79
N LEU A 48 -14.42 -6.36 24.36
CA LEU A 48 -14.39 -6.02 22.93
C LEU A 48 -13.21 -6.67 22.20
N LEU A 49 -12.01 -6.67 22.81
CA LEU A 49 -10.85 -7.34 22.23
C LEU A 49 -11.02 -8.86 22.13
N SER A 50 -11.61 -9.46 23.16
CA SER A 50 -11.92 -10.90 23.20
C SER A 50 -12.93 -11.26 22.11
N ASP A 51 -14.01 -10.48 21.98
CA ASP A 51 -15.04 -10.68 20.96
C ASP A 51 -14.46 -10.55 19.55
N LEU A 52 -13.63 -9.54 19.30
CA LEU A 52 -12.90 -9.40 18.03
C LEU A 52 -12.02 -10.60 17.74
N ARG A 53 -11.30 -11.12 18.74
CA ARG A 53 -10.47 -12.32 18.61
C ARG A 53 -11.31 -13.54 18.28
N LEU A 54 -12.42 -13.75 18.99
CA LEU A 54 -13.36 -14.86 18.77
C LEU A 54 -13.99 -14.79 17.38
N LYS A 55 -14.23 -13.59 16.86
CA LYS A 55 -14.73 -13.34 15.50
C LYS A 55 -13.64 -13.37 14.42
N GLY A 56 -12.40 -13.70 14.77
CA GLY A 56 -11.30 -13.85 13.81
C GLY A 56 -10.73 -12.53 13.27
N ALA A 57 -10.98 -11.39 13.92
CA ALA A 57 -10.45 -10.08 13.52
C ALA A 57 -8.96 -9.88 13.89
N ILE A 58 -8.13 -10.88 13.61
CA ILE A 58 -6.74 -10.97 14.07
C ILE A 58 -5.88 -9.87 13.45
N SER A 59 -6.00 -9.61 12.15
CA SER A 59 -5.21 -8.58 11.47
C SER A 59 -5.47 -7.19 12.04
N LEU A 60 -6.74 -6.88 12.33
CA LEU A 60 -7.14 -5.63 13.00
C LEU A 60 -6.58 -5.52 14.42
N LEU A 61 -6.53 -6.65 15.15
CA LEU A 61 -5.98 -6.70 16.51
C LEU A 61 -4.46 -6.53 16.53
N LEU A 62 -3.75 -7.01 15.52
CA LEU A 62 -2.30 -6.93 15.42
C LEU A 62 -1.82 -5.56 14.92
N TYR A 63 -2.58 -4.90 14.04
CA TYR A 63 -2.22 -3.57 13.53
C TYR A 63 -2.55 -2.48 14.56
N ARG A 64 -1.59 -2.20 15.46
CA ARG A 64 -1.80 -1.40 16.69
C ARG A 64 -0.84 -0.21 16.82
N SER A 65 -0.71 0.61 15.77
CA SER A 65 0.01 1.89 15.90
C SER A 65 -0.64 2.81 16.94
N SER A 66 0.10 3.78 17.47
CA SER A 66 -0.41 4.79 18.40
C SER A 66 -1.61 5.54 17.83
N GLU A 67 -1.52 5.90 16.54
CA GLU A 67 -2.53 6.62 15.78
C GLU A 67 -3.75 5.73 15.56
N PHE A 68 -3.53 4.46 15.21
CA PHE A 68 -4.60 3.48 15.06
C PHE A 68 -5.33 3.26 16.38
N LYS A 69 -4.61 3.11 17.50
CA LYS A 69 -5.23 2.99 18.83
C LYS A 69 -6.05 4.22 19.20
N MET A 70 -5.50 5.42 18.95
CA MET A 70 -6.18 6.69 19.15
C MET A 70 -7.44 6.83 18.27
N TYR A 71 -7.40 6.42 17.01
CA TYR A 71 -8.55 6.60 16.11
C TYR A 71 -9.62 5.51 16.29
N PHE A 72 -9.22 4.29 16.65
CA PHE A 72 -10.12 3.14 16.76
C PHE A 72 -10.69 2.93 18.17
N PHE A 73 -9.96 3.33 19.22
CA PHE A 73 -10.32 3.02 20.61
C PHE A 73 -10.46 4.24 21.54
N ARG A 74 -10.22 5.47 21.07
CA ARG A 74 -10.41 6.68 21.89
C ARG A 74 -11.89 6.94 22.22
N TYR A 75 -12.80 6.46 21.37
CA TYR A 75 -14.22 6.31 21.67
C TYR A 75 -14.59 4.85 21.45
N THR A 76 -15.34 4.23 22.36
CA THR A 76 -15.78 2.84 22.22
C THR A 76 -16.68 2.71 21.00
N LYS A 77 -16.10 2.25 19.88
CA LYS A 77 -16.86 1.85 18.69
C LYS A 77 -17.54 0.52 18.97
N GLY A 78 -18.74 0.36 18.45
CA GLY A 78 -19.47 -0.91 18.55
C GLY A 78 -18.70 -2.03 17.86
N LEU A 79 -18.87 -3.27 18.36
CA LEU A 79 -18.26 -4.47 17.78
C LEU A 79 -18.55 -4.58 16.27
N ASP A 80 -19.79 -4.32 15.86
CA ASP A 80 -20.21 -4.43 14.45
C ASP A 80 -19.45 -3.48 13.53
N THR A 81 -19.19 -2.24 13.98
CA THR A 81 -18.37 -1.27 13.23
C THR A 81 -16.95 -1.79 13.05
N LEU A 82 -16.36 -2.38 14.10
CA LEU A 82 -15.00 -2.92 14.03
C LEU A 82 -14.93 -4.19 13.18
N LEU A 83 -15.97 -5.02 13.17
CA LEU A 83 -16.06 -6.19 12.29
C LEU A 83 -16.22 -5.78 10.82
N LEU A 84 -17.00 -4.74 10.52
CA LEU A 84 -17.09 -4.17 9.18
C LEU A 84 -15.72 -3.62 8.72
N TRP A 85 -15.00 -2.96 9.62
CA TRP A 85 -13.65 -2.49 9.34
C TRP A 85 -12.69 -3.65 9.13
N ASN A 86 -12.75 -4.69 9.96
CA ASN A 86 -11.96 -5.90 9.73
C ASN A 86 -12.24 -6.49 8.35
N TYR A 87 -13.50 -6.56 7.92
CA TYR A 87 -13.84 -7.05 6.58
C TYR A 87 -13.13 -6.27 5.46
N ILE A 88 -13.07 -4.94 5.57
CA ILE A 88 -12.42 -4.07 4.58
C ILE A 88 -10.89 -4.17 4.65
N PHE A 89 -10.32 -4.13 5.85
CA PHE A 89 -8.88 -3.99 6.08
C PHE A 89 -8.13 -5.32 6.19
N ASN A 90 -8.81 -6.45 6.43
CA ASN A 90 -8.13 -7.72 6.66
C ASN A 90 -7.24 -8.10 5.47
N PHE A 91 -7.78 -8.04 4.25
CA PHE A 91 -7.01 -8.38 3.05
C PHE A 91 -5.78 -7.45 2.85
N PRO A 92 -5.93 -6.10 2.85
CA PRO A 92 -4.78 -5.22 2.70
C PRO A 92 -3.72 -5.37 3.79
N LEU A 93 -4.12 -5.66 5.04
CA LEU A 93 -3.21 -5.86 6.16
C LEU A 93 -2.46 -7.19 6.08
N GLU A 94 -3.12 -8.28 5.67
CA GLU A 94 -2.46 -9.55 5.37
C GLU A 94 -1.39 -9.37 4.30
N GLN A 95 -1.74 -8.68 3.21
CA GLN A 95 -0.80 -8.33 2.14
C GLN A 95 0.37 -7.48 2.63
N LEU A 96 0.10 -6.49 3.49
CA LEU A 96 1.15 -5.67 4.07
C LEU A 96 2.13 -6.51 4.90
N ARG A 97 1.62 -7.44 5.69
CA ARG A 97 2.45 -8.36 6.46
C ARG A 97 3.36 -9.19 5.56
N SER A 98 2.82 -9.80 4.50
CA SER A 98 3.61 -10.59 3.55
C SER A 98 4.69 -9.75 2.86
N ARG A 99 4.37 -8.52 2.45
CA ARG A 99 5.34 -7.58 1.87
C ARG A 99 6.47 -7.24 2.83
N VAL A 100 6.14 -7.00 4.11
CA VAL A 100 7.16 -6.68 5.13
C VAL A 100 8.11 -7.86 5.30
N ILE A 101 7.60 -9.08 5.45
CA ILE A 101 8.42 -10.30 5.58
C ILE A 101 9.35 -10.46 4.36
N ALA A 102 8.82 -10.37 3.14
CA ALA A 102 9.61 -10.49 1.92
C ALA A 102 10.72 -9.43 1.83
N LYS A 103 10.43 -8.17 2.21
CA LYS A 103 11.42 -7.08 2.20
C LYS A 103 12.52 -7.25 3.24
N GLU A 104 12.19 -7.81 4.41
CA GLU A 104 13.19 -8.19 5.43
C GLU A 104 14.11 -9.29 4.91
N GLU A 105 13.57 -10.26 4.16
CA GLU A 105 14.33 -11.30 3.45
C GLU A 105 15.09 -10.78 2.22
N GLY A 106 14.92 -9.51 1.86
CA GLY A 106 15.60 -8.85 0.75
C GLY A 106 14.95 -9.05 -0.63
N ASP A 107 13.72 -9.58 -0.66
CA ASP A 107 12.89 -9.65 -1.86
C ASP A 107 12.04 -8.37 -2.02
N PHE A 108 12.33 -7.63 -3.09
CA PHE A 108 11.63 -6.40 -3.48
C PHE A 108 10.83 -6.55 -4.77
N SER A 109 10.74 -7.77 -5.31
CA SER A 109 10.10 -8.04 -6.61
C SER A 109 8.58 -7.82 -6.60
N GLY A 110 7.94 -7.85 -5.43
CA GLY A 110 6.48 -7.76 -5.29
C GLY A 110 5.74 -9.05 -5.65
N LYS A 111 6.46 -10.16 -5.88
CA LYS A 111 5.87 -11.46 -6.24
C LYS A 111 4.90 -12.01 -5.18
N CYS A 112 5.21 -11.81 -3.90
CA CYS A 112 4.32 -12.23 -2.81
C CYS A 112 2.89 -11.64 -2.91
N GLU A 113 2.72 -10.49 -3.57
CA GLU A 113 1.39 -9.87 -3.74
C GLU A 113 0.55 -10.57 -4.81
N ILE A 114 1.19 -10.96 -5.91
CA ILE A 114 0.50 -11.58 -7.06
C ILE A 114 0.27 -13.07 -6.88
N GLU A 115 1.02 -13.73 -6.00
CA GLU A 115 0.79 -15.12 -5.61
C GLU A 115 -0.51 -15.28 -4.80
N ASP A 116 -1.03 -14.20 -4.21
CA ASP A 116 -2.34 -14.22 -3.58
C ASP A 116 -3.44 -14.42 -4.64
N ARG A 117 -4.16 -15.52 -4.49
CA ARG A 117 -5.23 -15.95 -5.39
C ARG A 117 -6.31 -14.88 -5.60
N ARG A 118 -6.56 -14.00 -4.62
CA ARG A 118 -7.55 -12.91 -4.68
C ARG A 118 -7.10 -11.78 -5.63
N VAL A 119 -5.79 -11.56 -5.72
CA VAL A 119 -5.15 -10.59 -6.64
C VAL A 119 -5.00 -11.22 -8.02
N PHE A 120 -4.41 -12.41 -8.08
CA PHE A 120 -4.15 -13.14 -9.33
C PHE A 120 -5.40 -13.27 -10.22
N LYS A 121 -6.53 -13.70 -9.63
CA LYS A 121 -7.81 -13.85 -10.34
C LYS A 121 -8.33 -12.55 -10.96
N ARG A 122 -8.00 -11.40 -10.38
CA ARG A 122 -8.47 -10.08 -10.83
C ARG A 122 -7.56 -9.44 -11.86
N LEU A 123 -6.25 -9.58 -11.69
CA LEU A 123 -5.26 -9.11 -12.67
C LEU A 123 -5.33 -9.90 -13.99
N ARG A 124 -5.83 -11.15 -13.96
CA ARG A 124 -5.88 -12.06 -15.13
C ARG A 124 -4.53 -12.15 -15.87
N THR A 125 -3.44 -11.99 -15.14
CA THR A 125 -2.09 -11.96 -15.72
C THR A 125 -1.57 -13.39 -15.82
N THR A 126 -1.16 -13.80 -17.02
CA THR A 126 -0.63 -15.14 -17.32
C THR A 126 0.86 -15.30 -16.99
N ARG A 127 1.52 -14.24 -16.55
CA ARG A 127 2.98 -14.17 -16.36
C ARG A 127 3.39 -13.71 -14.95
N SER A 128 2.94 -14.42 -13.91
CA SER A 128 3.36 -14.15 -12.53
C SER A 128 4.88 -14.18 -12.36
N GLY A 129 5.57 -15.12 -13.02
CA GLY A 129 7.03 -15.25 -12.97
C GLY A 129 7.82 -14.04 -13.48
N ALA A 130 7.21 -13.20 -14.32
CA ALA A 130 7.84 -12.01 -14.89
C ALA A 130 7.60 -10.73 -14.07
N TRP A 131 6.83 -10.81 -12.97
CA TRP A 131 6.53 -9.65 -12.13
C TRP A 131 7.77 -9.17 -11.38
N ALA A 132 8.07 -7.88 -11.50
CA ALA A 132 9.24 -7.28 -10.87
C ALA A 132 9.01 -5.79 -10.56
N ASP A 133 8.74 -5.48 -9.30
CA ASP A 133 8.59 -4.12 -8.77
C ASP A 133 9.94 -3.42 -8.55
N ASP A 134 11.07 -4.13 -8.62
CA ASP A 134 12.42 -3.62 -8.38
C ASP A 134 13.29 -3.52 -9.64
N LEU A 135 12.73 -3.83 -10.81
CA LEU A 135 13.50 -3.91 -12.05
C LEU A 135 13.49 -2.60 -12.84
N SER A 136 14.68 -2.07 -13.10
CA SER A 136 14.91 -1.00 -14.07
C SER A 136 16.21 -1.33 -14.79
N GLY A 137 16.08 -1.98 -15.95
CA GLY A 137 17.23 -2.53 -16.66
C GLY A 137 17.08 -2.33 -18.16
N TRP A 138 18.23 -2.30 -18.82
CA TRP A 138 18.30 -2.42 -20.27
C TRP A 138 17.69 -3.75 -20.72
N ASN A 139 17.14 -3.77 -21.93
CA ASN A 139 16.81 -5.05 -22.55
C ASN A 139 18.10 -5.88 -22.69
N ASN A 140 17.99 -7.20 -22.86
CA ASN A 140 19.14 -8.09 -23.09
C ASN A 140 19.91 -7.78 -24.39
N ASP A 141 19.55 -6.71 -25.10
CA ASP A 141 20.26 -6.20 -26.26
C ASP A 141 21.41 -5.28 -25.79
N GLU A 142 22.59 -5.87 -25.73
CA GLU A 142 23.83 -5.18 -25.36
C GLU A 142 24.16 -4.02 -26.33
N THR A 143 23.61 -4.06 -27.56
CA THR A 143 23.86 -3.05 -28.60
C THR A 143 23.17 -1.73 -28.25
N GLU A 144 21.90 -1.75 -27.84
CA GLU A 144 21.17 -0.53 -27.45
C GLU A 144 21.85 0.15 -26.25
N TYR A 145 22.31 -0.64 -25.29
CA TYR A 145 23.03 -0.12 -24.14
C TYR A 145 24.36 0.53 -24.53
N LYS A 146 25.17 -0.14 -25.35
CA LYS A 146 26.44 0.42 -25.86
C LYS A 146 26.21 1.69 -26.68
N ASN A 147 25.18 1.70 -27.53
CA ASN A 147 24.80 2.88 -28.31
C ASN A 147 24.34 4.03 -27.42
N PHE A 148 23.60 3.76 -26.34
CA PHE A 148 23.22 4.78 -25.38
C PHE A 148 24.46 5.39 -24.72
N LEU A 149 25.39 4.57 -24.21
CA LEU A 149 26.63 5.04 -23.58
C LEU A 149 27.52 5.85 -24.54
N ALA A 150 27.59 5.45 -25.81
CA ALA A 150 28.39 6.15 -26.82
C ALA A 150 27.81 7.51 -27.21
N ASN A 151 26.48 7.63 -27.24
CA ASN A 151 25.80 8.85 -27.69
C ASN A 151 25.50 9.85 -26.58
N HIS A 152 25.53 9.44 -25.31
CA HIS A 152 25.06 10.25 -24.20
C HIS A 152 25.98 10.18 -22.99
N SER A 153 26.40 11.36 -22.52
CA SER A 153 27.24 11.56 -21.33
C SER A 153 26.46 12.27 -20.22
N VAL A 154 25.27 11.75 -19.88
CA VAL A 154 24.42 12.38 -18.85
C VAL A 154 24.94 12.08 -17.46
N THR A 155 25.02 13.11 -16.61
CA THR A 155 25.46 12.95 -15.22
C THR A 155 24.46 12.15 -14.39
N ALA A 156 24.94 11.16 -13.64
CA ALA A 156 24.10 10.40 -12.73
C ALA A 156 23.64 11.27 -11.56
N THR A 157 22.37 11.14 -11.19
CA THR A 157 21.75 11.87 -10.07
C THR A 157 21.65 11.05 -8.79
N SER A 158 21.86 9.73 -8.89
CA SER A 158 21.88 8.80 -7.76
C SER A 158 22.94 7.73 -7.91
N GLY A 159 23.63 7.45 -6.80
CA GLY A 159 24.56 6.33 -6.66
C GLY A 159 23.95 5.08 -6.01
N LYS A 160 22.62 5.01 -5.91
CA LYS A 160 21.91 3.99 -5.11
C LYS A 160 21.14 3.03 -5.98
N SER A 161 21.29 1.73 -5.71
CA SER A 161 20.53 0.67 -6.36
C SER A 161 19.03 0.74 -6.09
N ASN A 162 18.24 0.04 -6.91
CA ASN A 162 16.79 -0.06 -6.74
C ASN A 162 16.40 -0.63 -5.38
N LYS A 163 17.06 -1.70 -4.93
CA LYS A 163 16.84 -2.29 -3.61
C LYS A 163 17.12 -1.29 -2.49
N HIS A 164 18.17 -0.50 -2.62
CA HIS A 164 18.50 0.54 -1.63
C HIS A 164 17.39 1.58 -1.52
N VAL A 165 16.88 2.10 -2.65
CA VAL A 165 15.81 3.10 -2.62
C VAL A 165 14.47 2.54 -2.18
N LEU A 166 14.13 1.29 -2.54
CA LEU A 166 12.92 0.65 -2.05
C LEU A 166 12.95 0.39 -0.54
N ARG A 167 14.15 0.15 0.03
CA ARG A 167 14.34 -0.01 1.48
C ARG A 167 14.38 1.34 2.21
N HIS A 168 15.17 2.29 1.73
CA HIS A 168 15.51 3.52 2.47
C HIS A 168 14.83 4.80 1.98
N GLY A 169 14.12 4.73 0.85
CA GLY A 169 13.53 5.89 0.19
C GLY A 169 14.52 6.71 -0.63
N ILE A 170 14.00 7.74 -1.30
CA ILE A 170 14.79 8.69 -2.07
C ILE A 170 15.70 9.47 -1.11
N LYS A 171 17.00 9.56 -1.44
CA LYS A 171 18.02 10.22 -0.60
C LYS A 171 18.10 9.67 0.84
N GLY A 172 17.67 8.42 1.07
CA GLY A 172 17.70 7.78 2.40
C GLY A 172 16.65 8.29 3.39
N LYS A 173 15.65 9.06 2.93
CA LYS A 173 14.57 9.56 3.79
C LYS A 173 13.49 8.49 3.98
N LEU A 174 13.64 7.69 5.04
CA LEU A 174 12.71 6.61 5.40
C LEU A 174 11.29 7.10 5.67
N THR A 175 11.15 8.24 6.34
CA THR A 175 9.84 8.81 6.72
C THR A 175 8.94 9.10 5.51
N THR A 176 9.57 9.48 4.39
CA THR A 176 8.91 9.75 3.11
C THR A 176 8.82 8.52 2.19
N ASN A 177 9.34 7.36 2.60
CA ASN A 177 9.21 6.11 1.85
C ASN A 177 7.88 5.42 2.19
N LYS A 178 6.90 5.53 1.30
CA LYS A 178 5.60 4.84 1.44
C LYS A 178 5.46 3.61 0.55
N SER A 179 6.52 3.20 -0.14
CA SER A 179 6.47 2.13 -1.16
C SER A 179 5.93 0.79 -0.66
N VAL A 180 6.20 0.42 0.60
CA VAL A 180 5.67 -0.82 1.21
C VAL A 180 4.16 -0.77 1.47
N PHE A 181 3.60 0.43 1.60
CA PHE A 181 2.19 0.65 1.89
C PHE A 181 1.34 0.81 0.65
N VAL A 182 1.93 0.82 -0.56
CA VAL A 182 1.15 0.78 -1.80
C VAL A 182 0.76 -0.65 -2.10
N ALA A 183 -0.53 -0.89 -2.32
CA ALA A 183 -1.09 -2.23 -2.49
C ALA A 183 -2.03 -2.29 -3.71
N ILE A 184 -2.18 -3.50 -4.23
CA ILE A 184 -3.30 -3.83 -5.12
C ILE A 184 -4.50 -4.10 -4.21
N VAL A 185 -5.51 -3.22 -4.25
CA VAL A 185 -6.73 -3.32 -3.45
C VAL A 185 -7.89 -3.76 -4.33
N PRO A 186 -8.34 -5.01 -4.18
CA PRO A 186 -9.51 -5.49 -4.86
C PRO A 186 -10.81 -4.89 -4.34
N TYR A 187 -11.75 -4.65 -5.24
CA TYR A 187 -13.10 -4.24 -4.88
C TYR A 187 -14.12 -4.77 -5.90
N GLU A 188 -15.39 -4.79 -5.51
CA GLU A 188 -16.49 -5.05 -6.44
C GLU A 188 -17.06 -3.70 -6.89
N GLY A 189 -17.27 -3.53 -8.18
CA GLY A 189 -17.80 -2.29 -8.73
C GLY A 189 -18.26 -2.45 -10.17
N GLU A 190 -18.92 -1.41 -10.69
CA GLU A 190 -19.33 -1.39 -12.09
C GLU A 190 -18.12 -1.13 -12.99
N SER A 191 -17.90 -2.01 -13.97
CA SER A 191 -16.82 -1.83 -14.93
C SER A 191 -17.25 -0.83 -15.99
N GLU A 192 -16.50 0.27 -16.14
CA GLU A 192 -16.64 1.20 -17.26
C GLU A 192 -16.43 0.52 -18.64
N LYS A 193 -15.85 -0.68 -18.68
CA LYS A 193 -15.42 -1.38 -19.90
C LYS A 193 -16.31 -2.55 -20.32
N ARG A 194 -17.29 -2.96 -19.52
CA ARG A 194 -18.13 -4.13 -19.81
C ARG A 194 -19.61 -3.84 -19.52
N VAL A 195 -20.34 -3.57 -20.60
CA VAL A 195 -21.80 -3.65 -20.62
C VAL A 195 -22.14 -5.02 -21.21
N ILE A 196 -22.76 -5.91 -20.44
CA ILE A 196 -23.32 -7.17 -20.95
C ILE A 196 -24.84 -7.02 -20.81
N GLY A 197 -25.52 -6.68 -21.91
CA GLY A 197 -26.95 -6.33 -21.92
C GLY A 197 -27.27 -4.98 -21.25
N ASN A 198 -28.53 -4.76 -20.85
CA ASN A 198 -29.00 -3.50 -20.23
C ASN A 198 -28.69 -3.35 -18.72
N LYS A 199 -27.74 -4.13 -18.19
CA LYS A 199 -27.31 -4.02 -16.78
C LYS A 199 -25.79 -3.86 -16.72
N PRO A 200 -25.25 -2.89 -15.96
CA PRO A 200 -23.83 -2.85 -15.70
C PRO A 200 -23.43 -4.16 -15.00
N ALA A 201 -22.53 -4.92 -15.59
CA ALA A 201 -22.03 -6.12 -14.96
C ALA A 201 -21.15 -5.69 -13.78
N SER A 202 -21.61 -5.97 -12.54
CA SER A 202 -20.73 -5.92 -11.38
C SER A 202 -19.51 -6.78 -11.68
N THR A 203 -18.35 -6.13 -11.72
CA THR A 203 -17.10 -6.75 -12.15
C THR A 203 -16.13 -6.71 -10.98
N LYS A 204 -15.41 -7.81 -10.81
CA LYS A 204 -14.28 -7.90 -9.88
C LYS A 204 -13.17 -6.97 -10.37
N LEU A 205 -13.03 -5.80 -9.74
CA LEU A 205 -12.06 -4.76 -10.08
C LEU A 205 -10.93 -4.71 -9.06
N TYR A 206 -9.93 -3.88 -9.36
CA TYR A 206 -8.85 -3.56 -8.43
C TYR A 206 -8.42 -2.09 -8.60
N SER A 207 -7.80 -1.56 -7.57
CA SER A 207 -7.14 -0.25 -7.56
C SER A 207 -5.73 -0.39 -7.03
N ILE A 208 -4.84 0.49 -7.45
CA ILE A 208 -3.52 0.65 -6.83
C ILE A 208 -3.65 1.82 -5.87
N SER A 209 -3.54 1.55 -4.57
CA SER A 209 -3.84 2.55 -3.54
C SER A 209 -2.89 2.42 -2.36
N PRO A 210 -2.60 3.52 -1.65
CA PRO A 210 -1.84 3.46 -0.40
C PRO A 210 -2.73 2.98 0.75
N LEU A 211 -2.15 2.27 1.72
CA LEU A 211 -2.83 1.83 2.95
C LEU A 211 -2.70 2.84 4.10
N VAL A 212 -1.91 3.88 3.88
CA VAL A 212 -1.64 4.97 4.83
C VAL A 212 -1.80 6.30 4.10
N SER A 213 -1.97 7.38 4.84
CA SER A 213 -1.97 8.73 4.26
C SER A 213 -0.61 9.01 3.62
N VAL A 214 -0.65 9.60 2.44
CA VAL A 214 0.53 10.00 1.66
C VAL A 214 0.52 11.52 1.53
N THR A 215 1.69 12.13 1.69
CA THR A 215 1.91 13.57 1.59
C THR A 215 2.64 13.94 0.31
N LEU A 216 2.58 15.21 -0.08
CA LEU A 216 3.32 15.73 -1.23
C LEU A 216 4.82 15.38 -1.13
N GLY A 217 5.37 14.80 -2.19
CA GLY A 217 6.79 14.43 -2.28
C GLY A 217 7.13 13.05 -1.70
N ASP A 218 6.17 12.34 -1.11
CA ASP A 218 6.38 10.97 -0.66
C ASP A 218 6.68 10.03 -1.84
N PHE A 219 7.63 9.13 -1.61
CA PHE A 219 8.05 8.10 -2.56
C PHE A 219 7.15 6.86 -2.45
N LEU A 220 6.55 6.46 -3.57
CA LEU A 220 5.56 5.39 -3.63
C LEU A 220 6.09 4.09 -4.25
N GLY A 221 7.31 4.10 -4.80
CA GLY A 221 7.97 2.94 -5.39
C GLY A 221 8.52 3.22 -6.78
N ILE A 222 9.07 2.17 -7.40
CA ILE A 222 9.70 2.26 -8.73
C ILE A 222 8.68 1.82 -9.79
N PHE A 223 8.54 2.62 -10.84
CA PHE A 223 7.76 2.26 -12.02
C PHE A 223 8.59 1.31 -12.89
N SER A 224 8.62 0.04 -12.49
CA SER A 224 9.59 -0.93 -12.98
C SER A 224 9.27 -1.45 -14.37
N ARG A 225 10.26 -1.38 -15.28
CA ARG A 225 10.14 -1.63 -16.73
C ARG A 225 11.50 -1.74 -17.44
N ARG A 226 11.45 -2.11 -18.74
CA ARG A 226 12.63 -2.18 -19.61
C ARG A 226 12.95 -0.83 -20.22
N LEU A 227 14.24 -0.48 -20.21
CA LEU A 227 14.78 0.62 -20.97
C LEU A 227 15.02 0.17 -22.41
N ARG A 228 14.69 1.06 -23.35
CA ARG A 228 14.95 0.91 -24.79
C ARG A 228 15.62 2.18 -25.28
N TYR A 229 16.61 2.04 -26.16
CA TYR A 229 17.25 3.17 -26.83
C TYR A 229 17.12 3.01 -28.34
N VAL A 230 16.07 3.60 -28.90
CA VAL A 230 15.65 3.46 -30.30
C VAL A 230 14.99 4.74 -30.78
N ASP A 231 15.17 5.08 -32.06
CA ASP A 231 14.61 6.32 -32.62
C ASP A 231 13.07 6.30 -32.67
N GLN A 232 12.49 5.12 -32.90
CA GLN A 232 11.05 4.95 -33.00
C GLN A 232 10.43 4.61 -31.64
N LYS A 233 9.37 5.34 -31.27
CA LYS A 233 8.63 5.12 -30.03
C LYS A 233 8.01 3.70 -29.99
N PRO A 234 8.34 2.87 -28.98
CA PRO A 234 7.67 1.59 -28.78
C PRO A 234 6.17 1.77 -28.48
N LEU A 235 5.36 0.76 -28.83
CA LEU A 235 3.89 0.81 -28.79
C LEU A 235 3.34 1.30 -27.43
N LYS A 236 3.92 0.83 -26.33
CA LYS A 236 3.56 1.22 -24.97
C LYS A 236 4.81 1.67 -24.24
N ALA A 237 5.24 2.89 -24.52
CA ALA A 237 6.41 3.47 -23.88
C ALA A 237 6.14 4.86 -23.29
N ILE A 238 6.86 5.15 -22.20
CA ILE A 238 6.97 6.49 -21.63
C ILE A 238 8.26 7.13 -22.15
N THR A 239 8.18 8.38 -22.58
CA THR A 239 9.32 9.15 -23.09
C THR A 239 10.35 9.38 -21.99
N GLY A 240 11.61 9.10 -22.31
CA GLY A 240 12.77 9.37 -21.46
C GLY A 240 13.23 10.82 -21.48
N PRO A 241 14.17 11.17 -20.60
CA PRO A 241 14.75 12.52 -20.52
C PRO A 241 15.67 12.88 -21.69
N VAL A 242 16.09 11.90 -22.51
CA VAL A 242 16.92 12.11 -23.70
C VAL A 242 16.23 11.55 -24.95
N PRO A 243 16.50 12.12 -26.14
CA PRO A 243 15.97 11.59 -27.40
C PRO A 243 16.27 10.10 -27.57
N GLY A 244 15.30 9.34 -28.07
CA GLY A 244 15.45 7.90 -28.32
C GLY A 244 15.40 7.01 -27.06
N LEU A 245 15.43 7.57 -25.85
CA LEU A 245 15.27 6.78 -24.62
C LEU A 245 13.79 6.59 -24.27
N TRP A 246 13.40 5.34 -24.04
CA TRP A 246 12.03 4.95 -23.77
C TRP A 246 11.95 3.96 -22.61
N LEU A 247 10.89 4.07 -21.81
CA LEU A 247 10.52 3.05 -20.83
C LEU A 247 9.39 2.18 -21.39
N ASP A 248 9.72 1.01 -21.92
CA ASP A 248 8.77 0.07 -22.51
C ASP A 248 8.04 -0.73 -21.43
N HIS A 249 6.71 -0.68 -21.46
CA HIS A 249 5.84 -1.31 -20.49
C HIS A 249 5.03 -2.53 -20.96
N LEU A 250 5.40 -3.15 -22.09
CA LEU A 250 4.74 -4.34 -22.61
C LEU A 250 5.06 -5.64 -21.86
N GLU A 251 6.34 -5.92 -21.58
CA GLU A 251 6.76 -7.30 -21.27
C GLU A 251 6.86 -7.64 -19.78
N ILE A 252 7.38 -6.72 -18.99
CA ILE A 252 7.58 -6.91 -17.54
C ILE A 252 6.41 -6.25 -16.85
N PRO A 253 5.51 -6.96 -16.14
CA PRO A 253 4.48 -6.35 -15.33
C PRO A 253 5.03 -5.95 -13.94
N GLY A 254 4.35 -5.01 -13.30
CA GLY A 254 4.65 -4.52 -11.96
C GLY A 254 3.44 -3.78 -11.39
N LYS A 255 3.44 -3.58 -10.07
CA LYS A 255 2.29 -3.06 -9.33
C LYS A 255 1.90 -1.67 -9.77
N LEU A 256 2.88 -0.77 -9.79
CA LEU A 256 2.68 0.65 -10.10
C LEU A 256 2.30 0.87 -11.57
N ASN A 257 2.49 -0.12 -12.43
CA ASN A 257 2.11 -0.01 -13.82
C ASN A 257 0.63 -0.28 -14.07
N GLN A 258 -0.05 -0.80 -13.06
CA GLN A 258 -1.50 -0.97 -13.05
C GLN A 258 -2.21 0.27 -12.46
N MET A 259 -1.47 1.35 -12.13
CA MET A 259 -2.06 2.62 -11.73
C MET A 259 -3.00 3.14 -12.83
N LYS A 260 -4.06 3.84 -12.42
CA LYS A 260 -4.98 4.47 -13.36
C LYS A 260 -4.25 5.54 -14.15
N VAL A 261 -4.56 5.63 -15.43
CA VAL A 261 -4.08 6.71 -16.29
C VAL A 261 -5.13 7.81 -16.29
N ALA A 262 -4.72 9.05 -16.02
CA ALA A 262 -5.62 10.20 -15.99
C ALA A 262 -6.35 10.35 -17.34
N LYS A 263 -7.68 10.46 -17.30
CA LYS A 263 -8.49 10.87 -18.45
C LYS A 263 -8.26 12.36 -18.76
N ARG A 264 -8.68 12.80 -19.96
CA ARG A 264 -8.61 14.24 -20.32
C ARG A 264 -9.37 15.08 -19.28
N GLY A 265 -8.67 16.04 -18.67
CA GLY A 265 -9.21 16.90 -17.60
C GLY A 265 -9.20 16.29 -16.19
N GLU A 266 -8.86 15.01 -16.04
CA GLU A 266 -8.70 14.37 -14.72
C GLU A 266 -7.34 14.75 -14.11
N LYS A 267 -7.34 15.15 -12.83
CA LYS A 267 -6.10 15.51 -12.13
C LYS A 267 -5.39 14.24 -11.65
N SER A 268 -4.14 14.06 -12.04
CA SER A 268 -3.24 13.07 -11.45
C SER A 268 -2.93 13.41 -9.99
N ASN A 269 -2.59 12.39 -9.20
CA ASN A 269 -2.11 12.55 -7.82
C ASN A 269 -0.68 12.04 -7.62
N VAL A 270 -0.06 11.51 -8.68
CA VAL A 270 1.35 11.12 -8.71
C VAL A 270 2.02 11.64 -9.98
N CYS A 271 3.34 11.76 -9.94
CA CYS A 271 4.18 11.97 -11.11
C CYS A 271 5.18 10.82 -11.28
N LEU A 272 5.69 10.70 -12.50
CA LEU A 272 6.76 9.79 -12.87
C LEU A 272 8.03 10.60 -13.01
N ALA A 273 8.98 10.42 -12.09
CA ALA A 273 10.23 11.16 -12.05
C ALA A 273 11.38 10.27 -12.53
N TRP A 274 12.02 10.68 -13.63
CA TRP A 274 13.21 10.02 -14.15
C TRP A 274 14.42 10.31 -13.26
N GLU A 275 15.21 9.29 -12.96
CA GLU A 275 16.44 9.40 -12.19
C GLU A 275 17.55 8.62 -12.89
N GLY A 276 18.65 9.32 -13.19
CA GLY A 276 19.84 8.71 -13.77
C GLY A 276 20.67 8.08 -12.66
N VAL A 277 21.05 6.82 -12.83
CA VAL A 277 21.71 6.02 -11.81
C VAL A 277 23.07 5.55 -12.30
N ASN A 278 24.05 5.61 -11.41
CA ASN A 278 25.36 4.99 -11.58
C ASN A 278 25.76 4.33 -10.25
N GLU A 279 25.81 3.01 -10.22
CA GLU A 279 26.15 2.26 -9.01
C GLU A 279 27.66 2.03 -8.84
N ALA A 280 28.47 2.36 -9.86
CA ALA A 280 29.91 2.22 -9.77
C ALA A 280 30.49 3.18 -8.72
N LYS A 281 31.40 2.65 -7.90
CA LYS A 281 32.06 3.42 -6.83
C LYS A 281 33.23 4.28 -7.35
N GLU A 282 33.77 3.94 -8.51
CA GLU A 282 35.06 4.44 -9.01
C GLU A 282 34.92 5.56 -10.05
N GLU A 283 33.89 5.52 -10.91
CA GLU A 283 33.58 6.59 -11.87
C GLU A 283 32.31 7.35 -11.46
N LYS A 284 32.46 8.61 -11.07
CA LYS A 284 31.34 9.46 -10.61
C LYS A 284 30.58 10.18 -11.70
N SER A 285 30.93 10.05 -12.97
CA SER A 285 30.44 11.00 -13.98
C SER A 285 29.15 10.55 -14.65
N PHE A 286 29.09 9.37 -15.27
CA PHE A 286 28.03 9.09 -16.26
C PHE A 286 26.96 8.10 -15.81
N CYS A 287 25.74 8.31 -16.27
CA CYS A 287 24.56 7.49 -16.02
C CYS A 287 24.72 6.11 -16.67
N GLN A 288 24.68 5.05 -15.87
CA GLN A 288 24.68 3.66 -16.36
C GLN A 288 23.29 3.23 -16.82
N TYR A 289 22.27 3.61 -16.07
CA TYR A 289 20.88 3.31 -16.42
C TYR A 289 19.93 4.33 -15.82
N TRP A 290 18.72 4.35 -16.33
CA TRP A 290 17.65 5.20 -15.83
C TRP A 290 16.62 4.38 -15.07
N ARG A 291 16.03 4.97 -14.04
CA ARG A 291 14.82 4.45 -13.42
C ARG A 291 13.75 5.52 -13.33
N VAL A 292 12.52 5.08 -13.12
CA VAL A 292 11.38 5.97 -12.93
C VAL A 292 10.82 5.77 -11.54
N LEU A 293 10.83 6.84 -10.76
CA LEU A 293 10.27 6.88 -9.40
C LEU A 293 8.82 7.37 -9.48
N VAL A 294 7.95 6.79 -8.68
CA VAL A 294 6.59 7.30 -8.48
C VAL A 294 6.58 8.16 -7.22
N VAL A 295 6.20 9.43 -7.39
CA VAL A 295 6.20 10.42 -6.31
C VAL A 295 4.83 11.07 -6.22
N ALA A 296 4.33 11.28 -5.00
CA ALA A 296 3.05 11.93 -4.78
C ALA A 296 3.12 13.44 -5.10
N THR A 297 2.12 13.95 -5.81
CA THR A 297 2.01 15.37 -6.20
C THR A 297 1.02 16.17 -5.35
N ARG A 298 0.35 15.50 -4.41
CA ARG A 298 -0.58 16.08 -3.44
C ARG A 298 -0.82 15.07 -2.30
N GLU A 299 -1.60 15.47 -1.31
CA GLU A 299 -2.10 14.53 -0.30
C GLU A 299 -2.99 13.45 -0.95
N ILE A 300 -2.84 12.21 -0.50
CA ILE A 300 -3.62 11.05 -0.96
C ILE A 300 -4.09 10.29 0.28
N MET A 301 -5.41 10.10 0.41
CA MET A 301 -5.96 9.37 1.54
C MET A 301 -5.76 7.85 1.37
N PRO A 302 -5.76 7.08 2.47
CA PRO A 302 -5.79 5.63 2.39
C PRO A 302 -6.91 5.15 1.46
N PHE A 303 -6.61 4.17 0.60
CA PHE A 303 -7.48 3.58 -0.41
C PHE A 303 -7.82 4.46 -1.62
N ASP A 304 -7.47 5.74 -1.62
CA ASP A 304 -7.58 6.55 -2.84
C ASP A 304 -6.73 5.95 -3.95
N GLN A 305 -7.32 5.83 -5.14
CA GLN A 305 -6.63 5.26 -6.29
C GLN A 305 -5.49 6.18 -6.73
N LEU A 306 -4.32 5.59 -6.98
CA LEU A 306 -3.21 6.27 -7.63
C LEU A 306 -3.50 6.46 -9.13
N ILE A 307 -3.40 7.71 -9.56
CA ILE A 307 -3.70 8.20 -10.90
C ILE A 307 -2.45 8.90 -11.43
N ARG A 308 -1.80 8.29 -12.42
CA ARG A 308 -0.64 8.84 -13.11
C ARG A 308 -1.04 9.69 -14.32
N PRO A 309 -0.20 10.64 -14.76
CA PRO A 309 -0.38 11.28 -16.06
C PRO A 309 -0.36 10.26 -17.21
N SER A 310 -0.98 10.64 -18.33
CA SER A 310 -1.01 9.87 -19.58
C SER A 310 0.37 9.62 -20.15
#